data_AF-A0A928L0S3-F1
#
_entry.id   AF-A0A928L0S3-F1
#
_cell.length_a   1.000
_cell.length_b   1.000
_cell.length_c   1.000
_cell.angle_alpha   90.00
_cell.angle_beta   90.00
_cell.angle_gamma   90.00
#
_symmetry.space_group_name_H-M   'P 1'
#
loop_
_entity.id
_entity.type
_entity.pdbx_description
1 polymer ?
#
loop_
_entity_poly.entity_id
_entity_poly.type
_entity_poly.pdbx_seq_one_letter_code
_entity_poly.pdbx_strand_id
1 'polypeptide(L)'
;MEFNSERTAISRISETIVKGGVALYNAIKYTYSIAEEDFYNVNIKDILKVVLNNITDADCLGEMGLRINHERCAEMMNEEYNKVLSLIVYSFAVRIPTLKLVKNGDDAMTDEQLLAVYEAVVEKGAENVGNSVSESYATMKQLVKKNKPVPPYSSDWFKTYIYTSVPSLSAVSNKNIFLLGFTEILFAMFYSCLEEEIHNVILKEAVKK
;
A
#
# COMPACT_ATOMS: atom_id res chain seq x y z
N MET A 1 21.29 3.51 -11.98
CA MET A 1 21.26 2.05 -11.80
C MET A 1 21.05 1.44 -13.14
N GLU A 2 22.02 0.65 -13.59
CA GLU A 2 21.89 -0.10 -14.83
C GLU A 2 20.99 -1.32 -14.62
N PHE A 3 19.94 -1.43 -15.42
CA PHE A 3 19.00 -2.54 -15.43
C PHE A 3 19.23 -3.41 -16.67
N ASN A 4 18.98 -4.73 -16.55
CA ASN A 4 19.07 -5.64 -17.70
C ASN A 4 18.11 -5.24 -18.85
N SER A 5 16.93 -4.73 -18.48
CA SER A 5 15.96 -4.10 -19.38
C SER A 5 15.22 -3.02 -18.60
N GLU A 6 15.46 -1.76 -18.94
CA GLU A 6 14.88 -0.63 -18.19
C GLU A 6 13.35 -0.63 -18.23
N ARG A 7 12.76 -0.89 -19.39
CA ARG A 7 11.31 -1.01 -19.55
C ARG A 7 10.72 -2.12 -18.68
N THR A 8 11.39 -3.28 -18.65
CA THR A 8 10.93 -4.43 -17.85
C THR A 8 11.05 -4.14 -16.36
N ALA A 9 12.16 -3.53 -15.93
CA ALA A 9 12.38 -3.15 -14.53
C ALA A 9 11.32 -2.15 -14.05
N ILE A 10 11.07 -1.08 -14.80
CA ILE A 10 10.02 -0.09 -14.48
C ILE A 10 8.64 -0.76 -14.40
N SER A 11 8.31 -1.65 -15.35
CA SER A 11 7.03 -2.38 -15.32
C SER A 11 6.92 -3.24 -14.06
N ARG A 12 7.94 -4.03 -13.73
CA ARG A 12 7.93 -4.92 -12.57
C ARG A 12 7.84 -4.16 -11.25
N ILE A 13 8.61 -3.08 -11.09
CA ILE A 13 8.56 -2.25 -9.88
C ILE A 13 7.17 -1.63 -9.72
N SER A 14 6.62 -1.03 -10.78
CA SER A 14 5.28 -0.44 -10.73
C SER A 14 4.18 -1.48 -10.50
N GLU A 15 4.28 -2.67 -11.09
CA GLU A 15 3.37 -3.79 -10.82
C GLU A 15 3.42 -4.26 -9.37
N THR A 16 4.60 -4.37 -8.77
CA THR A 16 4.74 -4.74 -7.36
C THR A 16 4.06 -3.72 -6.44
N ILE A 17 4.22 -2.42 -6.70
CA ILE A 17 3.55 -1.35 -5.93
C ILE A 17 2.04 -1.47 -6.05
N VAL A 18 1.52 -1.62 -7.27
CA VAL A 18 0.07 -1.69 -7.53
C VAL A 18 -0.53 -2.96 -6.93
N LYS A 19 0.11 -4.12 -7.12
CA LYS A 19 -0.30 -5.39 -6.50
C LYS A 19 -0.29 -5.29 -4.98
N GLY A 20 0.72 -4.64 -4.41
CA GLY A 20 0.77 -4.33 -2.98
C GLY A 20 -0.43 -3.52 -2.50
N GLY A 21 -0.82 -2.48 -3.25
CA GLY A 21 -2.01 -1.69 -2.94
C GLY A 21 -3.30 -2.49 -3.01
N VAL A 22 -3.46 -3.34 -4.04
CA VAL A 22 -4.62 -4.24 -4.16
C VAL A 22 -4.67 -5.26 -3.03
N ALA A 23 -3.54 -5.87 -2.69
CA ALA A 23 -3.46 -6.84 -1.59
C ALA A 23 -3.80 -6.20 -0.24
N LEU A 24 -3.29 -4.99 0.03
CA LEU A 24 -3.67 -4.25 1.23
C LEU A 24 -5.17 -3.91 1.25
N TYR A 25 -5.70 -3.40 0.14
CA TYR A 25 -7.12 -3.07 0.00
C TYR A 25 -8.03 -4.28 0.29
N ASN A 26 -7.66 -5.45 -0.26
CA ASN A 26 -8.39 -6.69 -0.02
C ASN A 26 -8.20 -7.19 1.41
N ALA A 27 -7.00 -7.11 1.99
CA ALA A 27 -6.75 -7.48 3.39
C ALA A 27 -7.64 -6.70 4.37
N ILE A 28 -7.89 -5.42 4.09
CA ILE A 28 -8.82 -4.59 4.86
C ILE A 28 -10.25 -5.16 4.76
N LYS A 29 -10.70 -5.51 3.55
CA LYS A 29 -12.03 -6.12 3.34
C LYS A 29 -12.16 -7.49 4.00
N TYR A 30 -11.15 -8.35 3.90
CA TYR A 30 -11.14 -9.65 4.57
C TYR A 30 -11.23 -9.47 6.09
N THR A 31 -10.44 -8.57 6.65
CA THR A 31 -10.46 -8.30 8.11
C THR A 31 -11.83 -7.80 8.56
N TYR A 32 -12.46 -6.93 7.77
CA TYR A 32 -13.82 -6.45 8.06
C TYR A 32 -14.87 -7.56 8.01
N SER A 33 -14.77 -8.48 7.03
CA SER A 33 -15.65 -9.66 6.92
C SER A 33 -15.51 -10.59 8.12
N ILE A 34 -14.27 -10.84 8.55
CA ILE A 34 -13.93 -11.73 9.68
C ILE A 34 -14.43 -11.16 11.01
N ALA A 35 -14.31 -9.84 11.20
CA ALA A 35 -14.77 -9.16 12.40
C ALA A 35 -16.28 -9.31 12.63
N GLU A 36 -17.05 -9.65 11.60
CA GLU A 36 -18.48 -9.94 11.73
C GLU A 36 -18.77 -11.39 12.14
N GLU A 37 -17.96 -12.35 11.68
CA GLU A 37 -18.16 -13.78 12.02
C GLU A 37 -17.68 -14.12 13.42
N ASP A 38 -16.49 -13.67 13.78
CA ASP A 38 -15.80 -14.21 14.95
C ASP A 38 -14.85 -13.19 15.62
N PHE A 39 -15.38 -11.99 15.85
CA PHE A 39 -14.66 -10.88 16.46
C PHE A 39 -13.80 -11.28 17.68
N TYR A 40 -14.33 -12.16 18.53
CA TYR A 40 -13.71 -12.51 19.81
C TYR A 40 -12.68 -13.64 19.72
N ASN A 41 -12.75 -14.53 18.72
CA ASN A 41 -11.80 -15.64 18.59
C ASN A 41 -10.79 -15.44 17.46
N VAL A 42 -10.91 -14.37 16.69
CA VAL A 42 -9.96 -14.03 15.63
C VAL A 42 -8.67 -13.48 16.23
N ASN A 43 -7.59 -14.23 16.06
CA ASN A 43 -6.26 -13.80 16.45
C ASN A 43 -5.69 -12.85 15.39
N ILE A 44 -5.69 -11.54 15.71
CA ILE A 44 -5.11 -10.47 14.88
C ILE A 44 -3.67 -10.80 14.42
N LYS A 45 -2.87 -11.48 15.26
CA LYS A 45 -1.49 -11.83 14.91
C LYS A 45 -1.41 -12.79 13.75
N ASP A 46 -2.36 -13.72 13.64
CA ASP A 46 -2.37 -14.71 12.58
C ASP A 46 -2.80 -14.07 11.25
N ILE A 47 -3.78 -13.17 11.28
CA ILE A 47 -4.15 -12.36 10.11
C ILE A 47 -2.96 -11.52 9.63
N LEU A 48 -2.33 -10.76 10.55
CA LEU A 48 -1.15 -9.96 10.20
C LEU A 48 -0.05 -10.83 9.62
N LYS A 49 0.24 -11.98 10.22
CA LYS A 49 1.27 -12.89 9.72
C LYS A 49 0.97 -13.36 8.29
N VAL A 50 -0.28 -13.71 7.98
CA VAL A 50 -0.62 -14.18 6.64
C VAL A 50 -0.55 -13.04 5.63
N VAL A 51 -1.11 -11.87 5.93
CA VAL A 51 -1.09 -10.71 5.03
C VAL A 51 0.35 -10.24 4.78
N LEU A 52 1.16 -10.10 5.83
CA LEU A 52 2.52 -9.56 5.73
C LEU A 52 3.51 -10.52 5.05
N ASN A 53 3.24 -11.82 5.03
CA ASN A 53 4.05 -12.78 4.26
C ASN A 53 3.64 -12.88 2.79
N ASN A 54 2.50 -12.29 2.41
CA ASN A 54 1.91 -12.43 1.07
C ASN A 54 1.50 -11.06 0.50
N ILE A 55 2.29 -10.02 0.74
CA ILE A 55 1.99 -8.62 0.41
C ILE A 55 1.71 -8.30 -1.06
N THR A 56 1.97 -9.21 -2.00
CA THR A 56 1.65 -9.02 -3.43
C THR A 56 0.55 -9.96 -3.93
N ASP A 57 0.05 -10.84 -3.05
CA ASP A 57 -1.05 -11.74 -3.32
C ASP A 57 -2.36 -11.12 -2.80
N ALA A 58 -3.22 -10.75 -3.75
CA ALA A 58 -4.49 -10.10 -3.49
C ALA A 58 -5.51 -10.99 -2.78
N ASP A 59 -5.32 -12.31 -2.81
CA ASP A 59 -6.26 -13.31 -2.28
C ASP A 59 -5.62 -14.23 -1.24
N CYS A 60 -4.51 -13.80 -0.61
CA CYS A 60 -3.77 -14.61 0.37
C CYS A 60 -4.61 -15.12 1.55
N LEU A 61 -5.66 -14.39 1.93
CA LEU A 61 -6.60 -14.83 2.97
C LEU A 61 -7.69 -15.79 2.42
N GLY A 62 -7.94 -15.74 1.11
CA GLY A 62 -8.80 -16.70 0.40
C GLY A 62 -8.35 -18.15 0.58
N GLU A 63 -7.03 -18.38 0.59
CA GLU A 63 -6.44 -19.71 0.80
C GLU A 63 -6.75 -20.30 2.19
N MET A 64 -7.03 -19.45 3.18
CA MET A 64 -7.46 -19.88 4.51
C MET A 64 -8.96 -20.22 4.59
N GLY A 65 -9.66 -20.22 3.45
CA GLY A 65 -11.11 -20.41 3.39
C GLY A 65 -11.91 -19.15 3.71
N LEU A 66 -11.24 -18.01 3.93
CA LEU A 66 -11.89 -16.73 4.17
C LEU A 66 -12.45 -16.20 2.84
N ARG A 67 -13.65 -15.61 2.86
CA ARG A 67 -14.23 -14.98 1.67
C ARG A 67 -14.64 -13.56 1.99
N ILE A 68 -14.37 -12.66 1.06
CA ILE A 68 -15.02 -11.35 1.06
C ILE A 68 -16.51 -11.62 0.81
N ASN A 69 -17.32 -11.46 1.84
CA ASN A 69 -18.76 -11.64 1.73
C ASN A 69 -19.38 -10.27 1.39
N HIS A 70 -20.09 -10.19 0.27
CA HIS A 70 -20.69 -8.95 -0.22
C HIS A 70 -21.75 -8.37 0.73
N GLU A 71 -22.52 -9.21 1.42
CA GLU A 71 -23.51 -8.75 2.39
C GLU A 71 -22.82 -8.16 3.63
N ARG A 72 -21.76 -8.84 4.10
CA ARG A 72 -21.00 -8.44 5.28
C ARG A 72 -20.10 -7.23 5.06
N CYS A 73 -19.63 -7.04 3.84
CA CYS A 73 -18.84 -5.89 3.47
C CYS A 73 -19.71 -4.78 2.85
N ALA A 74 -21.03 -4.78 3.05
CA ALA A 74 -21.94 -3.83 2.42
C ALA A 74 -21.52 -2.37 2.64
N GLU A 75 -21.00 -2.02 3.83
CA GLU A 75 -20.50 -0.68 4.12
C GLU A 75 -19.27 -0.27 3.31
N MET A 76 -18.55 -1.24 2.73
CA MET A 76 -17.39 -1.09 1.84
C MET A 76 -17.75 -1.26 0.35
N MET A 77 -19.01 -1.53 0.02
CA MET A 77 -19.49 -1.76 -1.35
C MET A 77 -20.11 -0.48 -1.94
N ASN A 78 -19.40 0.63 -1.84
CA ASN A 78 -19.83 1.91 -2.40
C ASN A 78 -18.70 2.61 -3.16
N GLU A 79 -19.07 3.56 -4.01
CA GLU A 79 -18.13 4.28 -4.87
C GLU A 79 -17.07 5.05 -4.07
N GLU A 80 -17.43 5.64 -2.93
CA GLU A 80 -16.47 6.36 -2.08
C GLU A 80 -15.42 5.40 -1.50
N TYR A 81 -15.83 4.22 -1.01
CA TYR A 81 -14.88 3.24 -0.51
C TYR A 81 -13.99 2.66 -1.62
N ASN A 82 -14.48 2.57 -2.87
CA ASN A 82 -13.64 2.12 -3.99
C ASN A 82 -12.46 3.07 -4.25
N LYS A 83 -12.60 4.37 -3.95
CA LYS A 83 -11.50 5.36 -4.08
C LYS A 83 -10.37 5.13 -3.07
N VAL A 84 -10.61 4.37 -2.00
CA VAL A 84 -9.56 3.99 -1.05
C VAL A 84 -8.44 3.24 -1.75
N LEU A 85 -8.72 2.37 -2.73
CA LEU A 85 -7.66 1.67 -3.48
C LEU A 85 -6.72 2.66 -4.17
N SER A 86 -7.28 3.65 -4.89
CA SER A 86 -6.50 4.70 -5.56
C SER A 86 -5.66 5.50 -4.56
N LEU A 87 -6.21 5.81 -3.38
CA LEU A 87 -5.49 6.49 -2.30
C LEU A 87 -4.37 5.65 -1.70
N ILE A 88 -4.58 4.33 -1.49
CA ILE A 88 -3.54 3.41 -1.02
C ILE A 88 -2.35 3.44 -1.99
N VAL A 89 -2.62 3.19 -3.27
CA VAL A 89 -1.57 3.12 -4.29
C VAL A 89 -0.88 4.48 -4.43
N TYR A 90 -1.63 5.59 -4.37
CA TYR A 90 -1.05 6.93 -4.38
C TYR A 90 -0.14 7.17 -3.17
N SER A 91 -0.55 6.76 -1.96
CA SER A 91 0.25 6.88 -0.74
C SER A 91 1.57 6.11 -0.82
N PHE A 92 1.63 5.04 -1.60
CA PHE A 92 2.89 4.34 -1.90
C PHE A 92 3.69 5.07 -2.98
N ALA A 93 3.02 5.56 -4.03
CA ALA A 93 3.65 6.24 -5.16
C ALA A 93 4.42 7.50 -4.73
N VAL A 94 3.89 8.30 -3.81
CA VAL A 94 4.57 9.50 -3.31
C VAL A 94 5.91 9.20 -2.63
N ARG A 95 6.12 7.96 -2.20
CA ARG A 95 7.34 7.49 -1.54
C ARG A 95 8.39 6.96 -2.52
N ILE A 96 8.08 6.75 -3.79
CA ILE A 96 9.03 6.27 -4.82
C ILE A 96 10.40 6.99 -4.81
N PRO A 97 10.51 8.32 -4.54
CA PRO A 97 11.82 8.96 -4.45
C PRO A 97 12.79 8.35 -3.43
N THR A 98 12.28 7.67 -2.38
CA THR A 98 13.12 7.01 -1.37
C THR A 98 13.89 5.83 -1.95
N LEU A 99 13.41 5.24 -3.05
CA LEU A 99 14.08 4.13 -3.74
C LEU A 99 15.46 4.52 -4.30
N LYS A 100 15.77 5.83 -4.39
CA LYS A 100 17.12 6.33 -4.67
C LYS A 100 18.16 5.92 -3.62
N LEU A 101 17.70 5.56 -2.43
CA LEU A 101 18.53 5.07 -1.33
C LEU A 101 18.90 3.59 -1.50
N VAL A 102 18.21 2.85 -2.38
CA VAL A 102 18.58 1.48 -2.74
C VAL A 102 19.84 1.50 -3.59
N LYS A 103 20.87 0.78 -3.13
CA LYS A 103 22.19 0.75 -3.74
C LYS A 103 22.51 -0.62 -4.31
N ASN A 104 23.04 -0.66 -5.53
CA ASN A 104 23.69 -1.81 -6.13
C ASN A 104 25.18 -1.48 -6.33
N GLY A 105 26.01 -1.83 -5.33
CA GLY A 105 27.34 -1.23 -5.17
C GLY A 105 27.22 0.27 -4.91
N ASP A 106 27.91 1.10 -5.69
CA ASP A 106 27.80 2.57 -5.59
C ASP A 106 26.65 3.17 -6.43
N ASP A 107 25.97 2.34 -7.24
CA ASP A 107 24.96 2.79 -8.19
C ASP A 107 23.55 2.79 -7.59
N ALA A 108 22.72 3.73 -8.02
CA ALA A 108 21.35 3.93 -7.55
C ALA A 108 20.44 4.41 -8.69
N MET A 109 19.13 4.26 -8.56
CA MET A 109 18.20 4.72 -9.59
C MET A 109 18.34 6.22 -9.86
N THR A 110 18.23 6.63 -11.12
CA THR A 110 18.26 8.05 -11.51
C THR A 110 16.93 8.74 -11.24
N ASP A 111 16.92 10.07 -11.28
CA ASP A 111 15.68 10.83 -11.09
C ASP A 111 14.65 10.55 -12.21
N GLU A 112 15.13 10.27 -13.42
CA GLU A 112 14.32 9.91 -14.59
C GLU A 112 13.69 8.52 -14.41
N GLN A 113 14.47 7.54 -13.93
CA GLN A 113 13.97 6.19 -13.64
C GLN A 113 12.89 6.20 -12.57
N LEU A 114 13.10 6.96 -11.49
CA LEU A 114 12.13 7.10 -10.40
C LEU A 114 10.86 7.80 -10.87
N LEU A 115 10.98 8.81 -11.72
CA LEU A 115 9.83 9.49 -12.31
C LEU A 115 9.04 8.55 -13.21
N ALA A 116 9.71 7.76 -14.04
CA ALA A 116 9.04 6.79 -14.92
C ALA A 116 8.28 5.70 -14.14
N VAL A 117 8.82 5.23 -13.01
CA VAL A 117 8.07 4.33 -12.10
C VAL A 117 6.85 5.03 -11.51
N TYR A 118 6.99 6.28 -11.05
CA TYR A 118 5.88 7.05 -10.51
C TYR A 118 4.75 7.25 -11.54
N GLU A 119 5.10 7.68 -12.75
CA GLU A 119 4.14 7.86 -13.85
C GLU A 119 3.45 6.53 -14.20
N ALA A 120 4.19 5.43 -14.30
CA ALA A 120 3.62 4.11 -14.55
C ALA A 120 2.65 3.62 -13.45
N VAL A 121 2.85 4.02 -12.19
CA VAL A 121 1.93 3.73 -11.09
C VAL A 121 0.68 4.61 -11.15
N VAL A 122 0.84 5.90 -11.49
CA VAL A 122 -0.28 6.85 -11.66
C VAL A 122 -1.18 6.44 -12.82
N GLU A 123 -0.60 6.04 -13.96
CA GLU A 123 -1.34 5.53 -15.12
C GLU A 123 -2.18 4.28 -14.81
N LYS A 124 -1.79 3.51 -13.78
CA LYS A 124 -2.52 2.32 -13.30
C LYS A 124 -3.62 2.66 -12.29
N GLY A 125 -3.95 3.94 -12.09
CA GLY A 125 -5.11 4.39 -11.31
C GLY A 125 -4.79 4.94 -9.91
N ALA A 126 -3.53 5.28 -9.63
CA ALA A 126 -3.17 5.95 -8.38
C ALA A 126 -3.57 7.44 -8.43
N GLU A 127 -4.41 7.88 -7.50
CA GLU A 127 -4.95 9.24 -7.48
C GLU A 127 -5.09 9.76 -6.05
N ASN A 128 -4.79 11.04 -5.84
CA ASN A 128 -4.99 11.73 -4.57
C ASN A 128 -6.39 12.35 -4.47
N VAL A 129 -7.40 11.50 -4.35
CA VAL A 129 -8.80 11.91 -4.26
C VAL A 129 -8.99 12.92 -3.11
N GLY A 130 -9.53 14.09 -3.43
CA GLY A 130 -9.84 15.14 -2.45
C GLY A 130 -8.61 15.73 -1.75
N ASN A 131 -7.39 15.51 -2.28
CA ASN A 131 -6.13 15.85 -1.61
C ASN A 131 -6.01 15.22 -0.21
N SER A 132 -6.51 13.99 -0.05
CA SER A 132 -6.54 13.29 1.24
C SER A 132 -5.15 12.91 1.75
N VAL A 133 -4.22 12.58 0.86
CA VAL A 133 -2.82 12.32 1.20
C VAL A 133 -2.06 13.65 1.17
N SER A 134 -1.52 14.06 2.31
CA SER A 134 -0.78 15.33 2.44
C SER A 134 0.63 15.29 1.83
N GLU A 135 1.21 14.10 1.71
CA GLU A 135 2.51 13.88 1.09
C GLU A 135 2.43 13.98 -0.44
N SER A 136 3.53 14.40 -1.07
CA SER A 136 3.64 14.44 -2.52
C SER A 136 5.00 13.94 -2.98
N TYR A 137 5.05 13.43 -4.21
CA TYR A 137 6.29 13.01 -4.86
C TYR A 137 7.36 14.11 -4.86
N ALA A 138 6.95 15.36 -5.12
CA ALA A 138 7.87 16.49 -5.14
C ALA A 138 8.50 16.76 -3.77
N THR A 139 7.69 16.72 -2.70
CA THR A 139 8.16 16.89 -1.33
C THR A 139 9.15 15.79 -0.94
N MET A 140 8.82 14.52 -1.21
CA MET A 140 9.71 13.39 -0.91
C MET A 140 11.01 13.45 -1.71
N LYS A 141 10.95 13.79 -3.00
CA LYS A 141 12.12 14.00 -3.85
C LYS A 141 13.06 15.07 -3.28
N GLN A 142 12.51 16.17 -2.77
CA GLN A 142 13.33 17.22 -2.14
C GLN A 142 14.01 16.76 -0.85
N LEU A 143 13.33 15.96 -0.01
CA LEU A 143 13.92 15.42 1.21
C LEU A 143 15.12 14.52 0.89
N VAL A 144 14.93 13.56 -0.03
CA VAL A 144 15.98 12.64 -0.46
C VAL A 144 17.15 13.40 -1.09
N LYS A 145 16.89 14.36 -1.98
CA LYS A 145 17.94 15.17 -2.62
C LYS A 145 18.76 15.98 -1.62
N LYS A 146 18.12 16.49 -0.55
CA LYS A 146 18.78 17.26 0.52
C LYS A 146 19.38 16.38 1.62
N ASN A 147 19.35 15.05 1.46
CA ASN A 147 19.76 14.08 2.47
C ASN A 147 19.12 14.33 3.85
N LYS A 148 17.85 14.79 3.83
CA LYS A 148 17.07 15.01 5.05
C LYS A 148 16.37 13.72 5.47
N PRO A 149 16.12 13.52 6.78
CA PRO A 149 15.32 12.40 7.25
C PRO A 149 13.97 12.34 6.54
N VAL A 150 13.65 11.18 6.00
CA VAL A 150 12.33 10.89 5.43
C VAL A 150 11.40 10.51 6.58
N PRO A 151 10.21 11.11 6.70
CA PRO A 151 9.27 10.73 7.76
C PRO A 151 8.86 9.26 7.62
N PRO A 152 8.51 8.58 8.73
CA PRO A 152 7.87 7.27 8.66
C PRO A 152 6.60 7.32 7.81
N TYR A 153 6.22 6.19 7.20
CA TYR A 153 4.96 6.09 6.47
C TYR A 153 3.78 6.35 7.41
N SER A 154 2.88 7.26 7.04
CA SER A 154 1.63 7.54 7.75
C SER A 154 0.42 7.18 6.90
N SER A 155 -0.54 6.52 7.55
CA SER A 155 -1.87 6.23 6.99
C SER A 155 -2.98 7.07 7.63
N ASP A 156 -2.65 8.22 8.24
CA ASP A 156 -3.66 9.10 8.88
C ASP A 156 -4.74 9.58 7.89
N TRP A 157 -4.37 9.65 6.61
CA TRP A 157 -5.29 9.95 5.51
C TRP A 157 -6.44 8.93 5.43
N PHE A 158 -6.21 7.65 5.81
CA PHE A 158 -7.23 6.61 5.72
C PHE A 158 -8.38 6.88 6.68
N LYS A 159 -8.08 7.08 7.97
CA LYS A 159 -9.10 7.38 8.98
C LYS A 159 -9.81 8.69 8.63
N THR A 160 -9.05 9.72 8.27
CA THR A 160 -9.61 11.03 7.86
C THR A 160 -10.59 10.89 6.70
N TYR A 161 -10.21 10.14 5.66
CA TYR A 161 -11.05 9.87 4.50
C TYR A 161 -12.31 9.09 4.88
N ILE A 162 -12.20 8.02 5.68
CA ILE A 162 -13.37 7.26 6.14
C ILE A 162 -14.34 8.14 6.93
N TYR A 163 -13.85 8.94 7.88
CA TYR A 163 -14.70 9.85 8.66
C TYR A 163 -15.42 10.91 7.81
N THR A 164 -14.81 11.32 6.70
CA THR A 164 -15.33 12.41 5.86
C THR A 164 -16.24 11.90 4.75
N SER A 165 -15.89 10.77 4.15
CA SER A 165 -16.45 10.32 2.86
C SER A 165 -17.19 8.98 2.93
N VAL A 166 -17.03 8.21 4.01
CA VAL A 166 -17.68 6.90 4.16
C VAL A 166 -18.42 6.79 5.50
N PRO A 167 -19.57 7.49 5.67
CA PRO A 167 -20.29 7.55 6.95
C PRO A 167 -20.68 6.18 7.54
N SER A 168 -20.91 5.18 6.69
CA SER A 168 -21.23 3.81 7.11
C SER A 168 -20.10 3.16 7.93
N LEU A 169 -18.84 3.47 7.60
CA LEU A 169 -17.66 2.94 8.29
C LEU A 169 -17.19 3.86 9.43
N SER A 170 -17.73 5.07 9.54
CA SER A 170 -17.44 5.99 10.64
C SER A 170 -18.39 5.85 11.83
N ALA A 171 -19.52 5.17 11.65
CA ALA A 171 -20.46 4.88 12.73
C ALA A 171 -19.80 4.10 13.87
N VAL A 172 -20.15 4.42 15.11
CA VAL A 172 -19.60 3.75 16.30
C VAL A 172 -20.21 2.35 16.41
N SER A 173 -19.44 1.35 16.04
CA SER A 173 -19.76 -0.07 16.19
C SER A 173 -18.47 -0.85 16.52
N ASN A 174 -18.59 -2.01 17.19
CA ASN A 174 -17.42 -2.84 17.50
C ASN A 174 -16.60 -3.18 16.24
N LYS A 175 -17.30 -3.49 15.15
CA LYS A 175 -16.73 -3.85 13.85
C LYS A 175 -15.94 -2.69 13.23
N ASN A 176 -16.50 -1.48 13.23
CA ASN A 176 -15.83 -0.30 12.68
C ASN A 176 -14.63 0.13 13.53
N ILE A 177 -14.77 0.12 14.87
CA ILE A 177 -13.67 0.47 15.77
C ILE A 177 -12.50 -0.53 15.63
N PHE A 178 -12.80 -1.82 15.52
CA PHE A 178 -11.79 -2.83 15.27
C PHE A 178 -11.11 -2.66 13.93
N LEU A 179 -11.85 -2.40 12.85
CA LEU A 179 -11.28 -2.11 11.55
C LEU A 179 -10.32 -0.92 11.61
N LEU A 180 -10.75 0.20 12.20
CA LEU A 180 -9.95 1.43 12.27
C LEU A 180 -8.71 1.25 13.14
N GLY A 181 -8.78 0.47 14.22
CA GLY A 181 -7.62 0.10 15.03
C GLY A 181 -6.68 -0.88 14.35
N PHE A 182 -7.22 -1.87 13.63
CA PHE A 182 -6.44 -2.86 12.89
C PHE A 182 -5.66 -2.21 11.73
N THR A 183 -6.35 -1.36 10.96
CA THR A 183 -5.76 -0.67 9.81
C THR A 183 -4.59 0.22 10.20
N GLU A 184 -4.65 0.90 11.34
CA GLU A 184 -3.55 1.72 11.87
C GLU A 184 -2.24 0.93 12.01
N ILE A 185 -2.31 -0.31 12.48
CA ILE A 185 -1.14 -1.19 12.60
C ILE A 185 -0.77 -1.80 11.25
N LEU A 186 -1.78 -2.29 10.53
CA LEU A 186 -1.61 -2.98 9.26
C LEU A 186 -0.87 -2.11 8.24
N PHE A 187 -1.28 -0.86 8.06
CA PHE A 187 -0.69 0.06 7.08
C PHE A 187 0.81 0.23 7.26
N ALA A 188 1.25 0.51 8.50
CA ALA A 188 2.66 0.73 8.81
C ALA A 188 3.50 -0.55 8.60
N MET A 189 3.02 -1.69 9.09
CA MET A 189 3.72 -2.97 8.94
C MET A 189 3.75 -3.42 7.47
N PHE A 190 2.63 -3.28 6.76
CA PHE A 190 2.50 -3.67 5.36
C PHE A 190 3.44 -2.86 4.48
N TYR A 191 3.49 -1.54 4.67
CA TYR A 191 4.40 -0.70 3.90
C TYR A 191 5.86 -1.07 4.15
N SER A 192 6.24 -1.37 5.39
CA SER A 192 7.61 -1.83 5.71
C SER A 192 7.98 -3.10 4.94
N CYS A 193 7.08 -4.09 4.88
CA CYS A 193 7.31 -5.31 4.10
C CYS A 193 7.32 -5.03 2.59
N LEU A 194 6.43 -4.15 2.10
CA LEU A 194 6.35 -3.77 0.70
C LEU A 194 7.61 -3.03 0.24
N GLU A 195 8.14 -2.13 1.05
CA GLU A 195 9.39 -1.41 0.78
C GLU A 195 10.55 -2.40 0.60
N GLU A 196 10.67 -3.39 1.49
CA GLU A 196 11.67 -4.45 1.38
C GLU A 196 11.51 -5.28 0.10
N GLU A 197 10.29 -5.66 -0.27
CA GLU A 197 10.07 -6.41 -1.52
C GLU A 197 10.35 -5.57 -2.77
N ILE A 198 10.02 -4.27 -2.76
CA ILE A 198 10.39 -3.36 -3.84
C ILE A 198 11.91 -3.26 -3.96
N HIS A 199 12.64 -3.16 -2.83
CA HIS A 199 14.10 -3.16 -2.83
C HIS A 199 14.64 -4.46 -3.45
N ASN A 200 14.09 -5.61 -3.08
CA ASN A 200 14.46 -6.90 -3.64
C ASN A 200 14.22 -6.96 -5.15
N VAL A 201 13.09 -6.45 -5.63
CA VAL A 201 12.77 -6.39 -7.07
C VAL A 201 13.78 -5.50 -7.80
N ILE A 202 14.08 -4.30 -7.28
CA ILE A 202 15.08 -3.40 -7.88
C ILE A 202 16.43 -4.10 -8.04
N LEU A 203 16.91 -4.76 -6.97
CA LEU A 203 18.21 -5.45 -6.99
C LEU A 203 18.21 -6.68 -7.91
N LYS A 204 17.09 -7.39 -8.04
CA LYS A 204 16.95 -8.51 -8.99
C LYS A 204 17.00 -8.07 -10.45
N GLU A 205 16.44 -6.90 -10.77
CA GLU A 205 16.41 -6.36 -12.13
C GLU A 205 17.71 -5.65 -12.52
N ALA A 206 18.51 -5.24 -11.54
CA ALA A 206 19.80 -4.59 -11.75
C ALA A 206 20.83 -5.54 -12.37
N VAL A 207 21.73 -5.00 -13.17
CA VAL A 207 22.90 -5.75 -13.65
C VAL A 207 23.79 -6.08 -12.45
N LYS A 208 24.11 -7.37 -12.26
CA LYS A 208 25.01 -7.79 -11.18
C LYS A 208 26.40 -7.22 -11.42
N LYS A 209 26.95 -6.55 -10.41
CA LYS A 209 28.34 -6.10 -10.39
C LYS A 209 29.20 -7.08 -9.60
#